data_AF-A0A950V6U6-F1
#
_entry.id   AF-A0A950V6U6-F1
#
_cell.length_a   1.000
_cell.length_b   1.000
_cell.length_c   1.000
_cell.angle_alpha   90.00
_cell.angle_beta   90.00
_cell.angle_gamma   90.00
#
_symmetry.space_group_name_H-M   'P 1'
#
loop_
_entity.id
_entity.type
_entity.pdbx_description
1 polymer ?
#
loop_
_entity_poly.entity_id
_entity_poly.type
_entity_poly.pdbx_seq_one_letter_code
_entity_poly.pdbx_strand_id
1 'polypeptide(L)' 'TDMLNNPNSSIVDAELTKVLGGNLVKVVAWYDNEWGYSNRIVDLIAFLGKKGLADTKSEAGKQEAELAQPISR' A
#
# COMPACT_ATOMS: atom_id res chain seq x y z
N THR A 1 2.50 19.06 15.24
CA THR A 1 3.89 18.55 15.29
C THR A 1 3.94 17.12 15.77
N ASP A 2 3.12 16.70 16.74
CA ASP A 2 3.20 15.37 17.37
C ASP A 2 2.92 14.18 16.44
N MET A 3 2.19 14.42 15.35
CA MET A 3 1.82 13.38 14.37
C MET A 3 2.61 13.45 13.07
N LEU A 4 3.45 14.48 12.88
CA LEU A 4 4.17 14.69 11.62
C LEU A 4 5.17 13.56 11.38
N ASN A 5 5.16 13.00 10.16
CA ASN A 5 6.00 11.88 9.74
C ASN A 5 5.79 10.58 10.54
N ASN A 6 4.60 10.39 11.12
CA ASN A 6 4.29 9.15 11.82
C ASN A 6 3.90 8.05 10.82
N PRO A 7 4.56 6.88 10.81
CA PRO A 7 4.31 5.83 9.81
C PRO A 7 3.07 4.98 10.10
N ASN A 8 2.44 5.14 11.26
CA ASN A 8 1.26 4.36 11.63
C ASN A 8 0.02 4.85 10.87
N SER A 9 -0.83 3.92 10.45
CA SER A 9 -2.10 4.25 9.78
C SER A 9 -3.18 4.78 10.72
N SER A 10 -3.03 4.53 12.02
CA SER A 10 -3.97 4.97 13.04
C SER A 10 -3.29 4.91 14.39
N ILE A 11 -3.39 5.99 15.17
CA ILE A 11 -2.88 6.08 16.54
C ILE A 11 -4.05 6.48 17.42
N VAL A 12 -4.48 5.57 18.29
CA VAL A 12 -5.59 5.80 19.20
C VAL A 12 -5.20 6.80 20.26
N ASP A 13 -6.05 7.82 20.43
CA ASP A 13 -5.96 8.78 21.52
C ASP A 13 -6.78 8.26 22.70
N ALA A 14 -6.08 7.78 23.73
CA ALA A 14 -6.69 7.17 24.91
C ALA A 14 -7.49 8.19 25.74
N GLU A 15 -7.06 9.45 25.77
CA GLU A 15 -7.72 10.50 26.58
C GLU A 15 -9.03 10.96 25.95
N LEU A 16 -9.11 10.93 24.61
CA LEU A 16 -10.32 11.26 23.86
C LEU A 16 -11.26 10.07 23.66
N THR A 17 -10.81 8.84 23.96
CA THR A 17 -11.61 7.61 23.86
C THR A 17 -12.47 7.42 25.11
N LYS A 18 -13.79 7.27 24.95
CA LYS A 18 -14.76 7.25 26.06
C LYS A 18 -15.92 6.31 25.84
N VAL A 19 -16.46 5.78 26.94
CA VAL A 19 -17.78 5.13 26.97
C VAL A 19 -18.86 6.18 27.27
N LEU A 20 -19.89 6.21 26.44
CA LEU A 20 -21.04 7.11 26.52
C LEU A 20 -22.30 6.27 26.76
N GLY A 21 -23.17 6.71 27.66
CA GLY A 21 -24.47 6.05 27.89
C GLY A 21 -24.38 4.59 28.36
N GLY A 22 -23.22 4.15 28.87
CA GLY A 22 -23.00 2.81 29.40
C GLY A 22 -22.63 1.73 28.36
N ASN A 23 -22.94 1.92 27.07
CA ASN A 23 -22.70 0.90 26.04
C ASN A 23 -22.21 1.41 24.68
N LEU A 24 -22.06 2.72 24.46
CA LEU A 24 -21.51 3.28 23.22
C LEU A 24 -20.06 3.70 23.44
N VAL A 25 -19.12 3.15 22.66
CA VAL A 25 -17.72 3.55 22.73
C VAL A 25 -17.41 4.54 21.61
N LYS A 26 -16.96 5.74 21.97
CA LYS A 26 -16.34 6.70 21.05
C LYS A 26 -14.84 6.50 21.09
N VAL A 27 -14.25 6.12 19.97
CA VAL A 27 -12.79 6.02 19.79
C VAL A 27 -12.33 7.18 18.91
N VAL A 28 -11.24 7.84 19.31
CA VAL A 28 -10.59 8.86 18.48
C VAL A 28 -9.21 8.33 18.11
N ALA A 29 -8.85 8.45 16.83
CA ALA A 29 -7.53 8.11 16.37
C ALA A 29 -7.02 9.12 15.36
N TRP A 30 -5.74 9.45 15.48
CA TRP A 30 -5.03 10.36 14.60
C TRP A 30 -4.19 9.59 13.60
N TYR A 31 -3.92 10.20 12.45
CA TYR A 31 -2.96 9.69 11.48
C TYR A 31 -2.35 10.84 10.68
N ASP A 32 -1.11 10.66 10.25
CA ASP A 32 -0.51 11.50 9.23
C ASP A 32 -1.03 11.05 7.86
N ASN A 33 -1.78 11.93 7.19
CA ASN A 33 -2.43 11.59 5.93
C ASN A 33 -1.45 11.46 4.75
N GLU A 34 -0.26 12.09 4.83
CA GLU A 34 0.76 12.00 3.80
C GLU A 34 1.71 10.84 4.12
N TRP A 35 2.25 10.81 5.33
CA TRP A 35 3.30 9.86 5.70
C TRP A 35 2.74 8.47 5.99
N GLY A 36 1.69 8.37 6.81
CA GLY A 36 1.09 7.09 7.18
C GLY A 36 0.50 6.37 5.96
N TYR A 37 -0.14 7.12 5.06
CA TYR A 37 -0.65 6.58 3.80
C TYR A 37 0.47 6.12 2.87
N SER A 38 1.50 6.94 2.66
CA SER A 38 2.64 6.58 1.80
C SER A 38 3.34 5.29 2.25
N ASN A 39 3.49 5.10 3.57
CA ASN A 39 4.04 3.85 4.11
C ASN A 39 3.15 2.63 3.79
N ARG A 40 1.81 2.76 3.82
CA ARG A 40 0.91 1.66 3.43
C ARG A 40 0.99 1.32 1.94
N ILE A 41 1.25 2.32 1.08
CA ILE A 41 1.48 2.07 -0.35
C ILE A 41 2.77 1.27 -0.56
N VAL A 42 3.85 1.62 0.13
CA VAL A 42 5.11 0.86 0.08
C VAL A 42 4.93 -0.57 0.57
N ASP A 43 4.23 -0.76 1.70
CA ASP A 43 3.92 -2.09 2.24
C ASP A 43 3.10 -2.93 1.24
N LEU A 44 2.11 -2.31 0.59
CA LEU A 44 1.27 -2.97 -0.41
C LEU A 44 2.08 -3.38 -1.64
N ILE A 45 2.97 -2.53 -2.15
CA ILE A 45 3.85 -2.85 -3.27
C ILE A 45 4.75 -4.05 -2.90
N ALA A 46 5.36 -4.01 -1.71
CA ALA A 46 6.18 -5.12 -1.22
C ALA A 46 5.37 -6.42 -1.06
N PHE A 47 4.13 -6.32 -0.60
CA PHE A 47 3.22 -7.46 -0.51
C PHE A 47 2.89 -8.05 -1.88
N LEU A 48 2.57 -7.22 -2.88
CA LEU A 48 2.28 -7.65 -4.24
C LEU A 48 3.51 -8.30 -4.90
N GLY A 49 4.69 -7.74 -4.69
CA GLY A 49 5.96 -8.33 -5.15
C GLY A 49 6.17 -9.73 -4.55
N LYS A 50 5.97 -9.88 -3.23
CA LYS A 50 6.04 -11.20 -2.55
C LYS A 50 5.00 -12.20 -3.05
N LYS A 51 3.86 -11.72 -3.53
CA LYS A 51 2.79 -12.57 -4.10
C LYS A 51 2.99 -12.87 -5.59
N GLY A 52 4.03 -12.34 -6.24
CA GLY A 52 4.25 -12.49 -7.68
C GLY A 52 3.22 -11.75 -8.54
N LEU A 53 2.48 -10.81 -7.94
CA LEU A 53 1.43 -10.02 -8.61
C LEU A 53 1.97 -8.71 -9.20
N ALA A 54 3.21 -8.35 -8.88
CA ALA A 54 3.88 -7.18 -9.43
C ALA A 54 4.61 -7.46 -10.76
N ASP A 55 4.78 -8.73 -11.13
CA ASP A 55 5.46 -9.12 -12.36
C ASP A 55 4.47 -9.14 -13.53
N THR A 56 4.20 -7.97 -14.12
CA THR A 56 3.80 -7.96 -15.53
C THR A 56 5.04 -8.20 -16.37
N LYS A 57 5.41 -9.47 -16.57
CA LYS A 57 6.02 -9.84 -17.85
C LYS A 57 4.97 -9.55 -18.91
N SER A 58 4.89 -8.29 -19.35
CA SER A 58 4.09 -7.96 -20.52
C SER A 58 4.62 -8.80 -21.66
N GLU A 59 3.70 -9.48 -22.34
CA GLU A 59 4.01 -10.34 -23.47
C GLU A 59 4.59 -9.58 -24.67
N ALA A 60 4.85 -8.27 -24.54
CA ALA A 60 5.44 -7.39 -25.53
C ALA A 60 6.84 -7.85 -25.99
N GLY A 61 7.59 -8.59 -25.16
CA GLY A 61 8.90 -9.14 -25.54
C GLY A 61 8.85 -10.43 -26.38
N LYS A 62 7.68 -11.04 -26.60
CA LYS A 62 7.56 -12.28 -27.39
C LYS A 62 7.38 -12.04 -28.89
N GLN A 63 6.98 -10.83 -29.32
CA GLN A 63 6.78 -10.53 -30.74
C GLN A 63 8.06 -10.11 -31.48
N GLU A 64 9.10 -9.65 -30.79
CA GLU A 64 10.37 -9.28 -31.44
C GLU A 64 11.23 -10.48 -31.85
N ALA A 65 11.01 -11.66 -31.25
CA ALA A 65 11.75 -12.88 -31.57
C ALA A 65 11.20 -13.67 -32.78
N GLU A 66 9.98 -13.36 -33.25
CA GLU A 66 9.37 -14.06 -34.39
C GLU A 66 9.74 -13.43 -35.75
N LEU A 67 10.08 -12.13 -35.77
CA LEU A 67 10.45 -11.38 -36.97
C LEU A 67 11.94 -11.48 -37.37
N ALA A 68 12.79 -12.10 -36.54
CA ALA A 68 14.22 -12.23 -36.78
C ALA A 68 14.65 -13.59 -37.39
N GLN A 69 13.71 -14.39 -37.89
CA GLN A 69 14.09 -15.61 -38.61
C GLN A 69 14.71 -15.23 -39.97
N PRO A 70 15.92 -15.72 -40.30
CA PRO A 70 16.52 -15.45 -41.60
C PRO A 70 15.68 -16.14 -42.66
N ILE A 71 15.10 -15.36 -43.58
CA ILE A 71 14.47 -15.89 -44.79
C ILE A 71 15.57 -16.56 -45.60
N SER A 72 15.72 -17.87 -45.42
CA SER A 72 16.56 -18.71 -46.27
C SER A 72 15.67 -19.26 -47.39
N ARG A 73 16.02 -18.84 -48.61
CA ARG A 73 15.46 -19.13 -49.95
C ARG A 73 14.38 -18.18 -50.45
#